data_AF-A0A508A4H6-F1
#
_entry.id   AF-A0A508A4H6-F1
#
_cell.length_a   1.000
_cell.length_b   1.000
_cell.length_c   1.000
_cell.angle_alpha   90.00
_cell.angle_beta   90.00
_cell.angle_gamma   90.00
#
_symmetry.space_group_name_H-M   'P 1'
#
loop_
_entity.id
_entity.type
_entity.pdbx_description
1 polymer ?
#
loop_
_entity_poly.entity_id
_entity_poly.type
_entity_poly.pdbx_seq_one_letter_code
_entity_poly.pdbx_strand_id
1 'polypeptide(L)'
;MTYQRLSVPDLARRLLAPIAALLGLVAGLSVLILPSPTPTTADPTEFSAERAMASINRLADEPHSVLDREAHDRARDDVIDMFADLGYTADVHSDPLFDFSEPGDKKTFDMLSAEQQAAVKDAPADTIVVDVPGKSKRTMALMAHYDSSTVEGAGNDEQHYYTSGTSHGAADDGYGVATIVETLRALKAEGRQPENSLKIVITDAEEIGLIGARNEMRHHRADYENVDLVLNLEARGMSGPAFMFETSPNNSAVAGYFLSHVKQPVTGSLFPSLYALMPNSTDMTVVIPEGFTVLNIAAVGDADHYHQSTDAPRYVDHSTLQHYGDQALDLTRAWAFDGQTPTLTADGDLHFFQLWRGLTVRYPAAVGTGLGCLAVIAALGAVAVRARSLHWKQVLGTVWGLTWRAASVSAAAGLVQLGAMAMKWAPESGLGPNPLLVWMFAIGALIGAGLTAHFVVRRWKKGLGQEAIAAVLLLLTAACVPVMVLVPGAAYVLVFPMLALALTALAPRQVRPLVGALAAFITVVIFAPTILFIHELLSLSAVWVTVFFAIVPVAPLALVLLQAGSRRTRLTAAQTSSGSDAAASDDALVAGPAAAMA
;
A
#
# COMPACT_ATOMS: atom_id res chain seq x y z
N MET A 1 37.09 35.98 -3.37
CA MET A 1 35.73 35.40 -3.49
C MET A 1 35.22 35.63 -4.90
N THR A 2 35.33 34.65 -5.78
CA THR A 2 34.81 34.73 -7.15
C THR A 2 33.39 34.17 -7.16
N TYR A 3 32.39 35.06 -7.22
CA TYR A 3 31.00 34.69 -7.49
C TYR A 3 30.92 34.09 -8.90
N GLN A 4 30.94 32.76 -9.02
CA GLN A 4 30.58 32.10 -10.27
C GLN A 4 29.08 32.33 -10.51
N ARG A 5 28.73 33.35 -11.31
CA ARG A 5 27.39 33.46 -11.88
C ARG A 5 27.13 32.20 -12.71
N LEU A 6 26.17 31.38 -12.28
CA LEU A 6 25.66 30.27 -13.07
C LEU A 6 24.98 30.86 -14.30
N SER A 7 25.24 30.32 -15.49
CA SER A 7 24.42 30.64 -16.66
C SER A 7 23.03 30.03 -16.47
N VAL A 8 21.98 30.74 -16.91
CA VAL A 8 20.58 30.26 -16.83
C VAL A 8 20.40 28.83 -17.38
N PRO A 9 21.04 28.42 -18.51
CA PRO A 9 20.95 27.06 -19.02
C PRO A 9 21.56 25.99 -18.09
N ASP A 10 22.61 26.34 -17.35
CA ASP A 10 23.26 25.43 -16.41
C ASP A 10 22.46 25.27 -15.11
N LEU A 11 21.78 26.32 -14.68
CA LEU A 11 20.85 26.26 -13.55
C LEU A 11 19.63 25.42 -13.91
N ALA A 12 19.04 25.64 -15.09
CA ALA A 12 17.90 24.87 -15.58
C ALA A 12 18.20 23.36 -15.61
N ARG A 13 19.34 22.95 -16.18
CA ARG A 13 19.73 21.52 -16.23
C ARG A 13 19.93 20.87 -14.86
N ARG A 14 20.36 21.64 -13.85
CA ARG A 14 20.56 21.15 -12.48
C ARG A 14 19.26 20.97 -11.72
N LEU A 15 18.24 21.77 -12.04
CA LEU A 15 16.96 21.74 -11.37
C LEU A 15 15.98 20.74 -12.00
N LEU A 16 16.24 20.23 -13.22
CA LEU A 16 15.38 19.25 -13.88
C LEU A 16 15.06 18.03 -13.00
N ALA A 17 16.07 17.36 -12.45
CA ALA A 17 15.83 16.15 -11.68
C ALA A 17 15.17 16.40 -10.30
N PRO A 18 15.54 17.44 -9.54
CA PRO A 18 14.77 17.85 -8.35
C PRO A 18 13.31 18.23 -8.65
N ILE A 19 13.06 18.98 -9.72
CA ILE A 19 11.69 19.34 -10.14
C ILE A 19 10.92 18.07 -10.52
N ALA A 20 11.53 17.17 -11.28
CA ALA A 20 10.91 15.89 -11.65
C ALA A 20 10.63 15.00 -10.43
N ALA A 21 11.50 14.99 -9.42
CA ALA A 21 11.24 14.33 -8.15
C ALA A 21 10.02 14.94 -7.42
N LEU A 22 9.92 16.27 -7.38
CA LEU A 22 8.76 16.96 -6.79
C LEU A 22 7.46 16.66 -7.56
N LEU A 23 7.51 16.65 -8.89
CA LEU A 23 6.36 16.24 -9.72
C LEU A 23 5.98 14.78 -9.47
N GLY A 24 6.97 13.90 -9.29
CA GLY A 24 6.73 12.50 -8.92
C GLY A 24 6.07 12.37 -7.55
N LEU A 25 6.43 13.23 -6.59
CA LEU A 25 5.79 13.28 -5.28
C LEU A 25 4.34 13.73 -5.39
N VAL A 26 4.06 14.83 -6.10
CA VAL A 26 2.70 15.31 -6.33
C VAL A 26 1.86 14.25 -7.04
N ALA A 27 2.44 13.59 -8.05
CA ALA A 27 1.77 12.51 -8.78
C ALA A 27 1.45 11.31 -7.89
N GLY A 28 2.43 10.82 -7.14
CA GLY A 28 2.26 9.69 -6.24
C GLY A 28 1.27 9.97 -5.11
N LEU A 29 1.30 11.17 -4.53
CA LEU A 29 0.39 11.56 -3.44
C LEU A 29 -1.02 11.94 -3.92
N SER A 30 -1.22 12.17 -5.22
CA SER A 30 -2.54 12.50 -5.76
C SER A 30 -3.60 11.42 -5.52
N VAL A 31 -3.17 10.17 -5.29
CA VAL A 31 -4.04 9.02 -4.97
C VAL A 31 -4.75 9.15 -3.62
N LEU A 32 -4.27 10.04 -2.73
CA LEU A 32 -4.89 10.31 -1.44
C LEU A 32 -6.01 11.36 -1.53
N ILE A 33 -6.21 11.96 -2.71
CA ILE A 33 -7.26 12.95 -2.92
C ILE A 33 -8.55 12.21 -3.21
N LEU A 34 -9.39 12.08 -2.19
CA LEU A 34 -10.69 11.40 -2.26
C LEU A 34 -11.77 12.25 -2.95
N PRO A 35 -12.84 11.63 -3.49
CA PRO A 35 -14.05 12.34 -3.87
C PRO A 35 -14.68 13.06 -2.67
N SER A 36 -15.37 14.16 -2.93
CA SER A 36 -16.22 14.78 -1.92
C SER A 36 -17.45 13.91 -1.67
N PRO A 37 -17.96 13.83 -0.43
CA PRO A 37 -19.17 13.09 -0.13
C PRO A 37 -20.36 13.58 -0.95
N THR A 38 -21.06 12.66 -1.60
CA THR A 38 -22.23 12.97 -2.41
C THR A 38 -23.45 13.12 -1.49
N PRO A 39 -24.24 14.20 -1.59
CA PRO A 39 -25.33 14.47 -0.67
C PRO A 39 -26.57 13.62 -0.94
N THR A 40 -27.47 13.55 0.04
CA THR A 40 -28.76 12.83 -0.08
C THR A 40 -29.67 13.31 -1.22
N THR A 41 -29.44 14.53 -1.73
CA THR A 41 -30.21 15.14 -2.83
C THR A 41 -29.65 14.87 -4.22
N ALA A 42 -28.52 14.15 -4.31
CA ALA A 42 -27.93 13.76 -5.59
C ALA A 42 -28.84 12.78 -6.36
N ASP A 43 -28.49 12.55 -7.63
CA ASP A 43 -29.21 11.64 -8.51
C ASP A 43 -29.40 10.28 -7.81
N PRO A 44 -30.61 9.69 -7.83
CA PRO A 44 -30.86 8.44 -7.12
C PRO A 44 -30.05 7.27 -7.68
N THR A 45 -29.53 7.35 -8.90
CA THR A 45 -28.65 6.33 -9.48
C THR A 45 -27.18 6.47 -9.03
N GLU A 46 -26.81 7.53 -8.31
CA GLU A 46 -25.47 7.71 -7.78
C GLU A 46 -25.35 7.15 -6.35
N PHE A 47 -24.16 6.69 -5.98
CA PHE A 47 -23.82 6.35 -4.60
C PHE A 47 -23.74 7.63 -3.78
N SER A 48 -24.40 7.68 -2.62
CA SER A 48 -24.29 8.79 -1.67
C SER A 48 -23.78 8.32 -0.31
N ALA A 49 -22.60 8.80 0.08
CA ALA A 49 -22.08 8.58 1.42
C ALA A 49 -23.05 9.10 2.51
N GLU A 50 -23.74 10.22 2.29
CA GLU A 50 -24.74 10.70 3.26
C GLU A 50 -25.96 9.78 3.39
N ARG A 51 -26.38 9.10 2.30
CA ARG A 51 -27.44 8.08 2.38
C ARG A 51 -26.93 6.82 3.09
N ALA A 52 -25.73 6.37 2.75
CA ALA A 52 -25.09 5.20 3.37
C ALA A 52 -24.88 5.39 4.89
N MET A 53 -24.67 6.62 5.37
CA MET A 53 -24.61 6.91 6.81
C MET A 53 -25.88 6.53 7.56
N ALA A 54 -27.06 6.46 6.93
CA ALA A 54 -28.26 5.98 7.60
C ALA A 54 -28.14 4.51 8.01
N SER A 55 -27.54 3.67 7.16
CA SER A 55 -27.25 2.27 7.47
C SER A 55 -26.23 2.15 8.60
N ILE A 56 -25.14 2.93 8.55
CA ILE A 56 -24.11 2.90 9.61
C ILE A 56 -24.66 3.37 10.95
N ASN A 57 -25.42 4.47 10.98
CA ASN A 57 -26.01 4.97 12.23
C ASN A 57 -27.04 4.01 12.83
N ARG A 58 -27.61 3.12 12.03
CA ARG A 58 -28.55 2.10 12.49
C ARG A 58 -27.81 0.87 13.01
N LEU A 59 -26.89 0.30 12.22
CA LEU A 59 -26.14 -0.91 12.58
C LEU A 59 -25.17 -0.68 13.76
N ALA A 60 -24.46 0.45 13.75
CA ALA A 60 -23.36 0.73 14.66
C ALA A 60 -23.78 1.71 15.78
N ASP A 61 -25.04 1.67 16.22
CA ASP A 61 -25.51 2.53 17.31
C ASP A 61 -24.95 2.10 18.68
N GLU A 62 -24.73 0.80 18.87
CA GLU A 62 -24.08 0.16 20.02
C GLU A 62 -23.13 -0.99 19.60
N PRO A 63 -22.19 -1.41 20.47
CA PRO A 63 -21.43 -2.65 20.28
C PRO A 63 -22.34 -3.87 20.18
N HIS A 64 -22.09 -4.75 19.21
CA HIS A 64 -22.96 -5.86 18.85
C HIS A 64 -22.15 -7.14 18.52
N SER A 65 -21.09 -7.40 19.28
CA SER A 65 -20.29 -8.62 19.14
C SER A 65 -21.14 -9.85 19.41
N VAL A 66 -20.80 -11.00 18.82
CA VAL A 66 -21.54 -12.26 19.02
C VAL A 66 -21.62 -12.74 20.49
N LEU A 67 -20.81 -12.15 21.38
CA LEU A 67 -20.81 -12.40 22.82
C LEU A 67 -21.82 -11.54 23.59
N ASP A 68 -22.36 -10.48 22.96
CA ASP A 68 -23.49 -9.69 23.44
C ASP A 68 -24.74 -10.03 22.62
N ARG A 69 -25.41 -11.12 22.98
CA ARG A 69 -26.48 -11.71 22.15
C ARG A 69 -27.64 -10.77 21.86
N GLU A 70 -28.02 -9.92 22.82
CA GLU A 70 -29.20 -9.08 22.63
C GLU A 70 -28.93 -7.95 21.62
N ALA A 71 -27.78 -7.28 21.73
CA ALA A 71 -27.36 -6.28 20.77
C ALA A 71 -27.04 -6.90 19.40
N HIS A 72 -26.41 -8.07 19.41
CA HIS A 72 -26.08 -8.80 18.19
C HIS A 72 -27.33 -9.25 17.40
N ASP A 73 -28.34 -9.78 18.07
CA ASP A 73 -29.61 -10.15 17.42
C ASP A 73 -30.35 -8.92 16.86
N ARG A 74 -30.26 -7.75 17.54
CA ARG A 74 -30.77 -6.48 17.01
C ARG A 74 -30.04 -6.04 15.74
N ALA A 75 -28.70 -6.13 15.73
CA ALA A 75 -27.89 -5.80 14.56
C ALA A 75 -28.27 -6.66 13.35
N ARG A 76 -28.45 -7.97 13.53
CA ARG A 76 -28.96 -8.89 12.49
C ARG A 76 -30.31 -8.42 11.94
N ASP A 77 -31.26 -8.14 12.84
CA ASP A 77 -32.61 -7.72 12.46
C ASP A 77 -32.60 -6.37 11.73
N ASP A 78 -31.73 -5.44 12.14
CA ASP A 78 -31.54 -4.16 11.47
C ASP A 78 -30.99 -4.30 10.04
N VAL A 79 -30.04 -5.20 9.81
CA VAL A 79 -29.54 -5.50 8.45
C VAL A 79 -30.64 -6.12 7.59
N ILE A 80 -31.41 -7.07 8.13
CA ILE A 80 -32.56 -7.66 7.42
C ILE A 80 -33.56 -6.57 7.02
N ASP A 81 -33.89 -5.66 7.94
CA ASP A 81 -34.80 -4.55 7.69
C ASP A 81 -34.26 -3.58 6.64
N MET A 82 -32.95 -3.30 6.61
CA MET A 82 -32.35 -2.46 5.55
C MET A 82 -32.59 -3.04 4.15
N PHE A 83 -32.51 -4.36 3.99
CA PHE A 83 -32.85 -5.01 2.72
C PHE A 83 -34.36 -5.03 2.46
N ALA A 84 -35.18 -5.21 3.50
CA ALA A 84 -36.64 -5.14 3.40
C ALA A 84 -37.15 -3.75 2.98
N ASP A 85 -36.52 -2.67 3.45
CA ASP A 85 -36.80 -1.29 3.04
C ASP A 85 -36.51 -1.07 1.55
N LEU A 86 -35.53 -1.79 1.01
CA LEU A 86 -35.25 -1.85 -0.43
C LEU A 86 -36.15 -2.85 -1.17
N GLY A 87 -37.10 -3.50 -0.51
CA GLY A 87 -38.04 -4.46 -1.08
C GLY A 87 -37.42 -5.79 -1.45
N TYR A 88 -36.30 -6.16 -0.84
CA TYR A 88 -35.71 -7.49 -0.94
C TYR A 88 -36.12 -8.35 0.26
N THR A 89 -36.08 -9.67 0.11
CA THR A 89 -36.33 -10.62 1.20
C THR A 89 -35.02 -11.34 1.49
N ALA A 90 -34.56 -11.25 2.73
CA ALA A 90 -33.41 -12.00 3.18
C ALA A 90 -33.80 -13.43 3.57
N ASP A 91 -32.96 -14.39 3.19
CA ASP A 91 -32.89 -15.71 3.78
C ASP A 91 -31.83 -15.69 4.89
N VAL A 92 -32.08 -16.41 5.98
CA VAL A 92 -31.16 -16.47 7.12
C VAL A 92 -30.67 -17.90 7.25
N HIS A 93 -29.38 -18.08 6.99
CA HIS A 93 -28.69 -19.33 7.17
C HIS A 93 -28.18 -19.43 8.61
N SER A 94 -28.93 -20.15 9.45
CA SER A 94 -28.59 -20.35 10.86
C SER A 94 -27.84 -21.66 11.07
N ASP A 95 -26.54 -21.56 11.37
CA ASP A 95 -25.65 -22.69 11.62
C ASP A 95 -24.94 -22.53 12.98
N PRO A 96 -24.31 -23.58 13.54
CA PRO A 96 -23.67 -23.47 14.86
C PRO A 96 -22.59 -22.39 14.92
N LEU A 97 -22.59 -21.57 15.98
CA LEU A 97 -21.53 -20.60 16.24
C LEU A 97 -20.19 -21.27 16.59
N PHE A 98 -20.23 -22.43 17.26
CA PHE A 98 -19.05 -23.24 17.54
C PHE A 98 -19.29 -24.69 17.11
N ASP A 99 -18.52 -25.18 16.14
CA ASP A 99 -18.47 -26.61 15.84
C ASP A 99 -17.38 -27.27 16.70
N PHE A 100 -17.77 -27.95 17.78
CA PHE A 100 -16.83 -28.63 18.68
C PHE A 100 -16.06 -29.81 18.05
N SER A 101 -16.41 -30.23 16.83
CA SER A 101 -15.58 -31.16 16.04
C SER A 101 -14.35 -30.46 15.44
N GLU A 102 -14.41 -29.14 15.26
CA GLU A 102 -13.29 -28.31 14.80
C GLU A 102 -12.38 -27.92 15.99
N PRO A 103 -11.08 -28.27 15.95
CA PRO A 103 -10.15 -27.94 17.03
C PRO A 103 -9.99 -26.44 17.27
N GLY A 104 -10.13 -25.63 16.22
CA GLY A 104 -10.06 -24.16 16.29
C GLY A 104 -11.19 -23.59 17.15
N ASP A 105 -12.43 -23.97 16.84
CA ASP A 105 -13.63 -23.51 17.52
C ASP A 105 -13.65 -23.94 18.98
N LYS A 106 -13.27 -25.19 19.25
CA LYS A 106 -13.11 -25.67 20.61
C LYS A 106 -12.10 -24.82 21.39
N LYS A 107 -10.96 -24.49 20.79
CA LYS A 107 -9.93 -23.67 21.42
C LYS A 107 -10.47 -22.26 21.71
N THR A 108 -11.16 -21.63 20.77
CA THR A 108 -11.77 -20.30 20.95
C THR A 108 -12.85 -20.34 22.03
N PHE A 109 -13.70 -21.36 22.04
CA PHE A 109 -14.74 -21.54 23.07
C PHE A 109 -14.14 -21.76 24.47
N ASP A 110 -13.07 -22.56 24.57
CA ASP A 110 -12.36 -22.80 25.83
C ASP A 110 -11.69 -21.52 26.39
N MET A 111 -11.50 -20.49 25.57
CA MET A 111 -11.01 -19.15 25.97
C MET A 111 -12.12 -18.22 26.49
N LEU A 112 -13.40 -18.62 26.43
CA LEU A 112 -14.50 -17.84 26.98
C LEU A 112 -14.67 -18.10 28.48
N SER A 113 -15.22 -17.13 29.22
CA SER A 113 -15.64 -17.36 30.60
C SER A 113 -16.79 -18.37 30.67
N ALA A 114 -16.98 -19.03 31.81
CA ALA A 114 -18.07 -20.00 31.98
C ALA A 114 -19.47 -19.39 31.72
N GLU A 115 -19.64 -18.10 32.01
CA GLU A 115 -20.88 -17.35 31.76
C GLU A 115 -21.09 -17.15 30.26
N GLN A 116 -20.07 -16.71 29.53
CA GLN A 116 -20.12 -16.57 28.07
C GLN A 116 -20.33 -17.92 27.39
N GLN A 117 -19.59 -18.96 27.81
CA GLN A 117 -19.77 -20.32 27.30
C GLN A 117 -21.22 -20.77 27.42
N ALA A 118 -21.85 -20.55 28.58
CA ALA A 118 -23.26 -20.91 28.77
C ALA A 118 -24.21 -20.13 27.85
N ALA A 119 -23.87 -18.88 27.53
CA ALA A 119 -24.68 -18.04 26.64
C ALA A 119 -24.56 -18.43 25.16
N VAL A 120 -23.36 -18.86 24.71
CA VAL A 120 -23.07 -19.03 23.27
C VAL A 120 -22.92 -20.48 22.80
N LYS A 121 -22.87 -21.45 23.72
CA LYS A 121 -22.63 -22.87 23.39
C LYS A 121 -23.59 -23.43 22.34
N ASP A 122 -24.86 -23.09 22.45
CA ASP A 122 -25.92 -23.56 21.55
C ASP A 122 -26.47 -22.41 20.69
N ALA A 123 -25.77 -21.27 20.64
CA ALA A 123 -26.17 -20.13 19.82
C ALA A 123 -25.82 -20.37 18.34
N PRO A 124 -26.65 -19.89 17.41
CA PRO A 124 -26.30 -19.90 16.00
C PRO A 124 -25.39 -18.72 15.64
N ALA A 125 -24.67 -18.88 14.53
CA ALA A 125 -24.22 -17.80 13.68
C ALA A 125 -25.22 -17.66 12.51
N ASP A 126 -25.74 -16.46 12.29
CA ASP A 126 -26.84 -16.19 11.36
C ASP A 126 -26.36 -15.38 10.14
N THR A 127 -25.93 -16.06 9.08
CA THR A 127 -25.57 -15.38 7.82
C THR A 127 -26.82 -14.93 7.08
N ILE A 128 -26.84 -13.67 6.64
CA ILE A 128 -27.96 -13.05 5.93
C ILE A 128 -27.68 -13.11 4.42
N VAL A 129 -28.55 -13.75 3.65
CA VAL A 129 -28.39 -13.93 2.20
C VAL A 129 -29.54 -13.28 1.44
N VAL A 130 -29.23 -12.48 0.41
CA VAL A 130 -30.24 -11.88 -0.48
C VAL A 130 -29.91 -12.18 -1.93
N ASP A 131 -30.84 -12.79 -2.65
CA ASP A 131 -30.70 -13.01 -4.10
C ASP A 131 -31.40 -11.92 -4.91
N VAL A 132 -30.64 -11.31 -5.84
CA VAL A 132 -31.16 -10.34 -6.82
C VAL A 132 -31.07 -10.96 -8.21
N PRO A 133 -32.17 -11.56 -8.72
CA PRO A 133 -32.14 -12.33 -9.95
C PRO A 133 -31.94 -11.44 -11.19
N GLY A 134 -30.93 -11.78 -11.98
CA GLY A 134 -30.72 -11.27 -13.33
C GLY A 134 -31.38 -12.16 -14.39
N LYS A 135 -31.22 -11.77 -15.67
CA LYS A 135 -31.64 -12.61 -16.81
C LYS A 135 -30.78 -13.86 -16.96
N SER A 136 -29.50 -13.74 -16.66
CA SER A 136 -28.50 -14.82 -16.59
C SER A 136 -28.40 -15.34 -15.16
N LYS A 137 -28.06 -16.62 -15.01
CA LYS A 137 -27.75 -17.22 -13.71
C LYS A 137 -26.33 -16.93 -13.23
N ARG A 138 -25.46 -16.34 -14.05
CA ARG A 138 -24.11 -15.93 -13.62
C ARG A 138 -24.23 -14.89 -12.52
N THR A 139 -23.50 -15.08 -11.42
CA THR A 139 -23.70 -14.30 -10.19
C THR A 139 -22.41 -13.64 -9.73
N MET A 140 -22.50 -12.38 -9.31
CA MET A 140 -21.50 -11.72 -8.48
C MET A 140 -22.03 -11.71 -7.04
N ALA A 141 -21.23 -12.21 -6.11
CA ALA A 141 -21.50 -12.09 -4.68
C ALA A 141 -20.90 -10.78 -4.15
N LEU A 142 -21.69 -10.03 -3.37
CA LEU A 142 -21.23 -8.91 -2.56
C LEU A 142 -21.23 -9.37 -1.10
N MET A 143 -20.09 -9.23 -0.44
CA MET A 143 -19.85 -9.81 0.89
C MET A 143 -19.28 -8.75 1.85
N ALA A 144 -19.72 -8.83 3.10
CA ALA A 144 -19.38 -7.99 4.25
C ALA A 144 -19.79 -8.76 5.51
N HIS A 145 -19.35 -8.35 6.70
CA HIS A 145 -19.85 -8.92 7.96
C HIS A 145 -20.61 -7.88 8.79
N TYR A 146 -21.50 -8.32 9.69
CA TYR A 146 -22.30 -7.40 10.52
C TYR A 146 -21.99 -7.47 12.01
N ASP A 147 -21.16 -8.41 12.46
CA ASP A 147 -20.76 -8.49 13.86
C ASP A 147 -19.66 -7.48 14.18
N SER A 148 -19.74 -6.80 15.32
CA SER A 148 -18.66 -5.92 15.79
C SER A 148 -17.60 -6.72 16.56
N SER A 149 -16.37 -6.21 16.57
CA SER A 149 -15.21 -6.84 17.20
C SER A 149 -15.41 -7.46 18.58
N THR A 150 -14.77 -8.60 18.81
CA THR A 150 -14.45 -9.11 20.16
C THR A 150 -13.08 -8.59 20.61
N VAL A 151 -12.75 -8.73 21.90
CA VAL A 151 -11.42 -8.40 22.42
C VAL A 151 -10.75 -9.66 22.92
N GLU A 152 -9.59 -9.98 22.34
CA GLU A 152 -8.67 -10.97 22.89
C GLU A 152 -7.78 -10.30 23.94
N GLY A 153 -8.04 -10.58 25.21
CA GLY A 153 -7.26 -10.08 26.33
C GLY A 153 -6.21 -11.10 26.79
N ALA A 154 -4.98 -10.66 27.03
CA ALA A 154 -4.02 -11.43 27.81
C ALA A 154 -4.33 -11.24 29.30
N GLY A 155 -4.88 -12.28 29.96
CA GLY A 155 -4.99 -12.28 31.41
C GLY A 155 -3.60 -12.27 32.07
N ASN A 156 -3.56 -11.95 33.37
CA ASN A 156 -2.32 -11.90 34.16
C ASN A 156 -1.52 -13.22 34.19
N ASP A 157 -2.11 -14.34 33.72
CA ASP A 157 -1.57 -15.70 33.79
C ASP A 157 -1.45 -16.40 32.41
N GLU A 158 -1.12 -15.68 31.33
CA GLU A 158 -0.93 -16.23 29.95
C GLU A 158 -2.15 -16.94 29.33
N GLN A 159 -3.31 -16.91 29.99
CA GLN A 159 -4.57 -17.35 29.40
C GLN A 159 -5.16 -16.17 28.60
N HIS A 160 -5.21 -16.34 27.28
CA HIS A 160 -5.96 -15.47 26.40
C HIS A 160 -7.44 -15.74 26.64
N TYR A 161 -8.21 -14.70 26.92
CA TYR A 161 -9.66 -14.81 27.04
C TYR A 161 -10.33 -13.87 26.05
N TYR A 162 -11.44 -14.33 25.45
CA TYR A 162 -12.29 -13.49 24.61
C TYR A 162 -13.37 -12.82 25.47
N THR A 163 -13.49 -11.50 25.33
CA THR A 163 -14.59 -10.71 25.92
C THR A 163 -15.32 -9.93 24.84
N SER A 164 -16.56 -9.52 25.12
CA SER A 164 -17.28 -8.59 24.25
C SER A 164 -16.42 -7.35 24.03
N GLY A 165 -16.31 -6.91 22.77
CA GLY A 165 -15.56 -5.71 22.44
C GLY A 165 -16.32 -4.44 22.80
N THR A 166 -15.64 -3.32 22.61
CA THR A 166 -16.24 -1.99 22.79
C THR A 166 -16.44 -1.26 21.47
N SER A 167 -16.02 -1.86 20.35
CA SER A 167 -16.25 -1.33 19.01
C SER A 167 -17.74 -1.31 18.71
N HIS A 168 -18.20 -0.26 18.04
CA HIS A 168 -19.54 -0.24 17.47
C HIS A 168 -19.55 -0.79 16.03
N GLY A 169 -18.40 -1.09 15.43
CA GLY A 169 -18.31 -1.64 14.07
C GLY A 169 -18.78 -0.69 12.98
N ALA A 170 -18.52 0.63 13.11
CA ALA A 170 -19.01 1.61 12.15
C ALA A 170 -18.22 1.62 10.83
N ALA A 171 -16.91 1.39 10.91
CA ALA A 171 -16.08 1.02 9.79
C ALA A 171 -16.06 -0.49 9.60
N ASP A 172 -15.82 -1.27 10.67
CA ASP A 172 -15.57 -2.72 10.66
C ASP A 172 -16.76 -3.53 11.19
N ASP A 173 -17.72 -3.97 10.37
CA ASP A 173 -17.81 -3.72 8.92
C ASP A 173 -19.08 -2.95 8.49
N GLY A 174 -19.44 -1.94 9.28
CA GLY A 174 -20.48 -0.98 8.91
C GLY A 174 -20.22 -0.29 7.55
N TYR A 175 -18.96 -0.11 7.14
CA TYR A 175 -18.63 0.39 5.80
C TYR A 175 -19.06 -0.58 4.70
N GLY A 176 -18.75 -1.87 4.83
CA GLY A 176 -19.14 -2.89 3.86
C GLY A 176 -20.65 -3.02 3.75
N VAL A 177 -21.35 -3.21 4.87
CA VAL A 177 -22.82 -3.36 4.89
C VAL A 177 -23.50 -2.13 4.28
N ALA A 178 -23.15 -0.92 4.72
CA ALA A 178 -23.75 0.30 4.20
C ALA A 178 -23.45 0.53 2.72
N THR A 179 -22.23 0.18 2.28
CA THR A 179 -21.84 0.25 0.87
C THR A 179 -22.69 -0.66 0.01
N ILE A 180 -22.93 -1.90 0.45
CA ILE A 180 -23.77 -2.88 -0.27
C ILE A 180 -25.21 -2.38 -0.36
N VAL A 181 -25.79 -1.93 0.75
CA VAL A 181 -27.18 -1.43 0.79
C VAL A 181 -27.36 -0.23 -0.12
N GLU A 182 -26.49 0.79 -0.05
CA GLU A 182 -26.58 1.97 -0.91
C GLU A 182 -26.29 1.65 -2.39
N THR A 183 -25.40 0.69 -2.66
CA THR A 183 -25.15 0.20 -4.03
C THR A 183 -26.41 -0.45 -4.61
N LEU A 184 -27.08 -1.32 -3.87
CA LEU A 184 -28.34 -1.93 -4.31
C LEU A 184 -29.46 -0.91 -4.50
N ARG A 185 -29.55 0.10 -3.62
CA ARG A 185 -30.48 1.23 -3.77
C ARG A 185 -30.23 1.98 -5.08
N ALA A 186 -28.98 2.30 -5.38
CA ALA A 186 -28.58 3.01 -6.59
C ALA A 186 -28.87 2.20 -7.86
N LEU A 187 -28.57 0.89 -7.87
CA LEU A 187 -28.90 0.00 -8.99
C LEU A 187 -30.41 -0.14 -9.21
N LYS A 188 -31.19 -0.28 -8.12
CA LYS A 188 -32.65 -0.35 -8.19
C LYS A 188 -33.24 0.93 -8.79
N ALA A 189 -32.67 2.10 -8.47
CA ALA A 189 -33.09 3.39 -9.01
C ALA A 189 -32.88 3.52 -10.53
N GLU A 190 -31.99 2.71 -11.15
CA GLU A 190 -31.85 2.69 -12.62
C GLU A 190 -33.11 2.17 -13.32
N GLY A 191 -33.97 1.41 -12.62
CA GLY A 191 -35.21 0.89 -13.18
C GLY A 191 -35.01 -0.14 -14.30
N ARG A 192 -33.81 -0.75 -14.37
CA ARG A 192 -33.42 -1.75 -15.37
C ARG A 192 -33.33 -3.13 -14.72
N GLN A 193 -33.78 -4.17 -15.44
CA GLN A 193 -33.54 -5.56 -15.03
C GLN A 193 -32.04 -5.88 -15.18
N PRO A 194 -31.36 -6.41 -14.15
CA PRO A 194 -29.99 -6.89 -14.26
C PRO A 194 -29.86 -7.99 -15.34
N GLU A 195 -28.81 -7.91 -16.14
CA GLU A 195 -28.39 -8.96 -17.08
C GLU A 195 -27.82 -10.16 -16.32
N ASN A 196 -26.96 -9.93 -15.33
CA ASN A 196 -26.42 -10.96 -14.44
C ASN A 196 -27.01 -10.83 -13.04
N SER A 197 -27.09 -11.95 -12.33
CA SER A 197 -27.57 -11.98 -10.95
C SER A 197 -26.55 -11.38 -9.98
N LEU A 198 -27.06 -10.90 -8.85
CA LEU A 198 -26.27 -10.57 -7.67
C LEU A 198 -26.72 -11.46 -6.52
N LYS A 199 -25.78 -11.83 -5.65
CA LYS A 199 -26.04 -12.46 -4.36
C LYS A 199 -25.40 -11.58 -3.30
N ILE A 200 -26.14 -11.24 -2.26
CA ILE A 200 -25.61 -10.51 -1.11
C ILE A 200 -25.42 -11.51 0.00
N VAL A 201 -24.29 -11.46 0.68
CA VAL A 201 -23.95 -12.34 1.79
C VAL A 201 -23.39 -11.47 2.90
N ILE A 202 -24.17 -11.24 3.95
CA ILE A 202 -23.70 -10.55 5.13
C ILE A 202 -23.42 -11.62 6.19
N THR A 203 -22.15 -11.91 6.41
CA THR A 203 -21.70 -12.97 7.32
C THR A 203 -21.84 -12.55 8.77
N ASP A 204 -22.00 -13.56 9.63
CA ASP A 204 -21.93 -13.44 11.06
C ASP A 204 -20.60 -13.99 11.60
N ALA A 205 -20.20 -13.54 12.78
CA ALA A 205 -19.11 -14.10 13.56
C ALA A 205 -17.76 -14.14 12.83
N GLU A 206 -17.47 -13.11 12.01
CA GLU A 206 -16.16 -12.88 11.41
C GLU A 206 -15.13 -12.70 12.54
N GLU A 207 -15.48 -11.84 13.50
CA GLU A 207 -14.61 -11.29 14.55
C GLU A 207 -14.25 -12.28 15.67
N ILE A 208 -14.73 -13.51 15.53
CA ILE A 208 -14.40 -14.64 16.39
C ILE A 208 -14.10 -15.90 15.58
N GLY A 209 -13.52 -15.73 14.39
CA GLY A 209 -12.88 -16.80 13.62
C GLY A 209 -13.52 -17.11 12.28
N LEU A 210 -14.16 -16.14 11.62
CA LEU A 210 -14.74 -16.31 10.27
C LEU A 210 -15.87 -17.35 10.22
N ILE A 211 -16.61 -17.51 11.32
CA ILE A 211 -17.53 -18.63 11.48
C ILE A 211 -18.62 -18.60 10.42
N GLY A 212 -19.21 -17.44 10.11
CA GLY A 212 -20.24 -17.29 9.09
C GLY A 212 -19.76 -17.75 7.71
N ALA A 213 -18.61 -17.26 7.24
CA ALA A 213 -18.06 -17.70 5.95
C ALA A 213 -17.72 -19.19 5.92
N ARG A 214 -17.21 -19.76 7.02
CA ARG A 214 -16.96 -21.21 7.12
C ARG A 214 -18.26 -22.01 7.06
N ASN A 215 -19.30 -21.55 7.73
CA ASN A 215 -20.61 -22.19 7.70
C ASN A 215 -21.21 -22.14 6.29
N GLU A 216 -21.11 -21.01 5.59
CA GLU A 216 -21.53 -20.91 4.18
C GLU A 216 -20.81 -21.91 3.28
N MET A 217 -19.48 -22.04 3.40
CA MET A 217 -18.72 -22.98 2.58
C MET A 217 -18.89 -24.45 3.02
N ARG A 218 -19.29 -24.72 4.26
CA ARG A 218 -19.49 -26.08 4.77
C ARG A 218 -20.90 -26.60 4.52
N HIS A 219 -21.90 -25.77 4.73
CA HIS A 219 -23.32 -26.17 4.75
C HIS A 219 -24.07 -25.71 3.49
N HIS A 220 -23.71 -24.57 2.92
CA HIS A 220 -24.46 -23.91 1.82
C HIS A 220 -23.68 -23.77 0.51
N ARG A 221 -22.52 -24.43 0.37
CA ARG A 221 -21.61 -24.32 -0.80
C ARG A 221 -22.29 -24.52 -2.16
N ALA A 222 -23.35 -25.33 -2.21
CA ALA A 222 -24.12 -25.60 -3.41
C ALA A 222 -24.82 -24.34 -3.96
N ASP A 223 -25.19 -23.39 -3.10
CA ASP A 223 -25.86 -22.14 -3.49
C ASP A 223 -24.93 -21.14 -4.17
N TYR A 224 -23.63 -21.45 -4.17
CA TYR A 224 -22.57 -20.64 -4.75
C TYR A 224 -22.02 -21.23 -6.06
N GLU A 225 -22.58 -22.33 -6.60
CA GLU A 225 -22.10 -22.97 -7.83
C GLU A 225 -22.08 -22.06 -9.06
N ASN A 226 -22.95 -21.05 -9.10
CA ASN A 226 -23.07 -20.06 -10.16
C ASN A 226 -22.40 -18.72 -9.85
N VAL A 227 -21.67 -18.61 -8.74
CA VAL A 227 -20.93 -17.41 -8.35
C VAL A 227 -19.59 -17.39 -9.06
N ASP A 228 -19.43 -16.38 -9.93
CA ASP A 228 -18.24 -16.18 -10.74
C ASP A 228 -17.23 -15.20 -10.12
N LEU A 229 -17.71 -14.32 -9.24
CA LEU A 229 -16.94 -13.28 -8.58
C LEU A 229 -17.51 -13.04 -7.18
N VAL A 230 -16.63 -12.99 -6.18
CA VAL A 230 -16.95 -12.48 -4.85
C VAL A 230 -16.22 -11.15 -4.68
N LEU A 231 -16.97 -10.09 -4.38
CA LEU A 231 -16.43 -8.80 -3.95
C LEU A 231 -16.69 -8.67 -2.44
N ASN A 232 -15.63 -8.82 -1.66
CA ASN A 232 -15.66 -8.64 -0.22
C ASN A 232 -15.25 -7.21 0.14
N LEU A 233 -15.97 -6.65 1.11
CA LEU A 233 -15.73 -5.34 1.68
C LEU A 233 -15.34 -5.55 3.14
N GLU A 234 -14.31 -4.84 3.57
CA GLU A 234 -13.73 -4.88 4.93
C GLU A 234 -13.31 -3.50 5.41
N ALA A 235 -12.95 -3.37 6.69
CA ALA A 235 -12.26 -2.18 7.15
C ALA A 235 -11.28 -2.45 8.30
N ARG A 236 -10.00 -2.12 8.07
CA ARG A 236 -9.02 -2.02 9.16
C ARG A 236 -8.85 -0.59 9.69
N GLY A 237 -9.46 0.39 9.04
CA GLY A 237 -9.30 1.79 9.37
C GLY A 237 -10.52 2.63 9.00
N MET A 238 -10.61 3.80 9.62
CA MET A 238 -11.78 4.68 9.52
C MET A 238 -11.68 5.69 8.37
N SER A 239 -10.49 5.90 7.79
CA SER A 239 -10.25 6.99 6.84
C SER A 239 -9.32 6.60 5.68
N GLY A 240 -9.05 7.57 4.80
CA GLY A 240 -8.19 7.40 3.63
C GLY A 240 -8.87 6.65 2.47
N PRO A 241 -8.13 6.36 1.40
CA PRO A 241 -8.68 5.61 0.28
C PRO A 241 -9.05 4.18 0.66
N ALA A 242 -10.14 3.67 0.10
CA ALA A 242 -10.44 2.24 0.08
C ALA A 242 -9.54 1.51 -0.94
N PHE A 243 -8.78 0.52 -0.48
CA PHE A 243 -7.78 -0.23 -1.23
C PHE A 243 -8.31 -1.57 -1.68
N MET A 244 -8.19 -1.90 -2.97
CA MET A 244 -8.21 -3.31 -3.35
C MET A 244 -6.87 -3.92 -2.93
N PHE A 245 -6.88 -4.72 -1.87
CA PHE A 245 -5.67 -5.19 -1.19
C PHE A 245 -5.44 -6.69 -1.34
N GLU A 246 -6.47 -7.46 -1.66
CA GLU A 246 -6.39 -8.91 -1.84
C GLU A 246 -7.23 -9.36 -3.06
N THR A 247 -6.74 -10.42 -3.71
CA THR A 247 -7.38 -11.06 -4.86
C THR A 247 -7.16 -12.57 -4.79
N SER A 248 -7.99 -13.35 -5.46
CA SER A 248 -7.67 -14.76 -5.75
C SER A 248 -6.37 -14.88 -6.58
N PRO A 249 -5.65 -16.02 -6.57
CA PRO A 249 -4.47 -16.24 -7.42
C PRO A 249 -4.77 -16.14 -8.92
N ASN A 250 -3.73 -15.99 -9.75
CA ASN A 250 -3.84 -15.81 -11.20
C ASN A 250 -4.77 -14.64 -11.58
N ASN A 251 -4.56 -13.51 -10.90
CA ASN A 251 -5.54 -12.43 -10.81
C ASN A 251 -5.64 -11.55 -12.06
N SER A 252 -4.98 -11.88 -13.18
CA SER A 252 -4.83 -10.94 -14.28
C SER A 252 -6.17 -10.48 -14.87
N ALA A 253 -7.13 -11.39 -15.00
CA ALA A 253 -8.46 -11.08 -15.50
C ALA A 253 -9.29 -10.27 -14.48
N VAL A 254 -9.34 -10.69 -13.21
CA VAL A 254 -10.13 -10.00 -12.17
C VAL A 254 -9.55 -8.63 -11.78
N ALA A 255 -8.22 -8.50 -11.64
CA ALA A 255 -7.56 -7.20 -11.47
C ALA A 255 -7.73 -6.33 -12.72
N GLY A 256 -7.73 -6.96 -13.90
CA GLY A 256 -8.06 -6.30 -15.17
C GLY A 256 -9.47 -5.72 -15.19
N TYR A 257 -10.46 -6.47 -14.68
CA TYR A 257 -11.84 -6.03 -14.51
C TYR A 257 -11.93 -4.84 -13.57
N PHE A 258 -11.30 -4.94 -12.39
CA PHE A 258 -11.25 -3.85 -11.41
C PHE A 258 -10.70 -2.55 -12.01
N LEU A 259 -9.51 -2.63 -12.61
CA LEU A 259 -8.82 -1.46 -13.18
C LEU A 259 -9.50 -0.87 -14.43
N SER A 260 -10.45 -1.57 -15.04
CA SER A 260 -11.15 -1.07 -16.24
C SER A 260 -12.48 -0.40 -15.92
N HIS A 261 -13.09 -0.68 -14.77
CA HIS A 261 -14.41 -0.16 -14.40
C HIS A 261 -14.34 0.87 -13.27
N VAL A 262 -13.40 0.73 -12.34
CA VAL A 262 -13.23 1.68 -11.25
C VAL A 262 -12.58 2.97 -11.78
N LYS A 263 -13.26 4.11 -11.57
CA LYS A 263 -12.77 5.43 -12.04
C LYS A 263 -11.53 5.92 -11.31
N GLN A 264 -11.45 5.69 -10.00
CA GLN A 264 -10.35 6.12 -9.14
C GLN A 264 -9.76 4.92 -8.39
N PRO A 265 -9.09 3.98 -9.08
CA PRO A 265 -8.57 2.82 -8.40
C PRO A 265 -7.46 3.25 -7.44
N VAL A 266 -7.47 2.72 -6.23
CA VAL A 266 -6.35 2.84 -5.31
C VAL A 266 -5.89 1.45 -4.92
N THR A 267 -4.81 1.01 -5.57
CA THR A 267 -4.28 -0.35 -5.44
C THR A 267 -2.89 -0.43 -6.11
N GLY A 268 -2.24 -1.57 -6.01
CA GLY A 268 -0.98 -1.93 -6.64
C GLY A 268 -0.74 -3.41 -6.43
N SER A 269 -0.07 -4.09 -7.37
CA SER A 269 0.19 -5.53 -7.29
C SER A 269 1.08 -5.92 -6.08
N LEU A 270 1.67 -4.93 -5.41
CA LEU A 270 2.33 -5.08 -4.11
C LEU A 270 1.37 -5.62 -3.04
N PHE A 271 0.13 -5.14 -2.99
CA PHE A 271 -0.81 -5.45 -1.92
C PHE A 271 -1.23 -6.92 -1.91
N PRO A 272 -1.87 -7.47 -2.96
CA PRO A 272 -2.30 -8.86 -2.94
C PRO A 272 -1.12 -9.82 -2.79
N SER A 273 0.07 -9.45 -3.31
CA SER A 273 1.27 -10.28 -3.14
C SER A 273 1.85 -10.26 -1.72
N LEU A 274 1.77 -9.14 -0.99
CA LEU A 274 2.21 -9.09 0.40
C LEU A 274 1.16 -9.65 1.36
N TYR A 275 -0.11 -9.34 1.13
CA TYR A 275 -1.21 -9.77 1.99
C TYR A 275 -1.31 -11.29 2.05
N ALA A 276 -1.13 -11.98 0.91
CA ALA A 276 -1.09 -13.45 0.85
C ALA A 276 0.01 -14.12 1.71
N LEU A 277 0.95 -13.34 2.25
CA LEU A 277 2.02 -13.81 3.15
C LEU A 277 1.85 -13.31 4.60
N MET A 278 0.83 -12.48 4.85
CA MET A 278 0.54 -11.95 6.18
C MET A 278 -0.34 -12.94 6.95
N PRO A 279 -0.25 -12.96 8.29
CA PRO A 279 -1.08 -13.82 9.13
C PRO A 279 -2.52 -13.27 9.31
N ASN A 280 -2.83 -12.16 8.67
CA ASN A 280 -4.15 -11.53 8.68
C ASN A 280 -5.14 -12.41 7.93
N SER A 281 -6.39 -12.35 8.37
CA SER A 281 -7.48 -13.11 7.78
C SER A 281 -8.68 -12.19 7.58
N THR A 282 -9.52 -12.57 6.63
CA THR A 282 -10.89 -12.08 6.40
C THR A 282 -11.71 -13.30 6.00
N ASP A 283 -13.00 -13.13 5.72
CA ASP A 283 -13.81 -14.17 5.10
C ASP A 283 -13.21 -14.76 3.81
N MET A 284 -12.37 -14.00 3.11
CA MET A 284 -11.68 -14.48 1.90
C MET A 284 -10.64 -15.57 2.18
N THR A 285 -10.16 -15.69 3.43
CA THR A 285 -9.34 -16.83 3.87
C THR A 285 -10.08 -18.16 3.71
N VAL A 286 -11.42 -18.14 3.83
CA VAL A 286 -12.29 -19.31 3.66
C VAL A 286 -12.71 -19.48 2.20
N VAL A 287 -13.04 -18.38 1.53
CA VAL A 287 -13.62 -18.39 0.17
C VAL A 287 -12.58 -18.66 -0.92
N ILE A 288 -11.35 -18.12 -0.83
CA ILE A 288 -10.32 -18.32 -1.87
C ILE A 288 -9.93 -19.80 -2.05
N PRO A 289 -9.70 -20.60 -0.98
CA PRO A 289 -9.40 -22.03 -1.11
C PRO A 289 -10.48 -22.86 -1.81
N GLU A 290 -11.75 -22.42 -1.77
CA GLU A 290 -12.89 -23.06 -2.44
C GLU A 290 -12.92 -22.82 -3.96
N GLY A 291 -11.92 -22.09 -4.48
CA GLY A 291 -11.70 -21.88 -5.91
C GLY A 291 -12.43 -20.67 -6.51
N PHE A 292 -13.00 -19.80 -5.68
CA PHE A 292 -13.67 -18.59 -6.14
C PHE A 292 -12.70 -17.53 -6.65
N THR A 293 -13.16 -16.74 -7.62
CA THR A 293 -12.48 -15.51 -8.03
C THR A 293 -12.88 -14.39 -7.10
N VAL A 294 -11.91 -13.68 -6.54
CA VAL A 294 -12.13 -12.74 -5.42
C VAL A 294 -11.51 -11.36 -5.70
N LEU A 295 -12.21 -10.32 -5.28
CA LEU A 295 -11.67 -9.00 -4.97
C LEU A 295 -12.00 -8.66 -3.51
N ASN A 296 -11.01 -8.22 -2.73
CA ASN A 296 -11.22 -7.73 -1.37
C ASN A 296 -10.80 -6.26 -1.28
N ILE A 297 -11.71 -5.40 -0.83
CA ILE A 297 -11.51 -3.96 -0.70
C ILE A 297 -11.55 -3.60 0.78
N ALA A 298 -10.63 -2.75 1.26
CA ALA A 298 -10.65 -2.26 2.63
C ALA A 298 -10.23 -0.80 2.78
N ALA A 299 -10.86 -0.10 3.72
CA ALA A 299 -10.33 1.14 4.28
C ALA A 299 -9.27 0.78 5.34
N VAL A 300 -8.13 1.49 5.34
CA VAL A 300 -6.99 1.16 6.24
C VAL A 300 -6.36 2.37 6.92
N GLY A 301 -6.76 3.60 6.57
CA GLY A 301 -6.23 4.81 7.21
C GLY A 301 -6.85 5.02 8.59
N ASP A 302 -6.11 5.66 9.50
CA ASP A 302 -6.50 5.84 10.90
C ASP A 302 -6.87 4.50 11.59
N ALA A 303 -6.06 3.47 11.37
CA ALA A 303 -6.23 2.13 11.95
C ALA A 303 -6.17 2.08 13.49
N ASP A 304 -5.82 3.20 14.14
CA ASP A 304 -5.93 3.40 15.58
C ASP A 304 -7.37 3.20 16.11
N HIS A 305 -8.38 3.36 15.26
CA HIS A 305 -9.79 3.14 15.59
C HIS A 305 -10.19 1.65 15.62
N TYR A 306 -9.42 0.78 14.99
CA TYR A 306 -9.73 -0.63 14.78
C TYR A 306 -9.96 -1.40 16.09
N HIS A 307 -11.09 -2.10 16.19
CA HIS A 307 -11.53 -2.85 17.38
C HIS A 307 -11.64 -1.98 18.66
N GLN A 308 -11.83 -0.66 18.53
CA GLN A 308 -11.95 0.27 19.65
C GLN A 308 -13.34 0.91 19.70
N SER A 309 -13.74 1.41 20.87
CA SER A 309 -14.94 2.27 21.02
C SER A 309 -14.98 3.56 20.18
N THR A 310 -13.88 3.88 19.49
CA THR A 310 -13.80 4.97 18.53
C THR A 310 -14.07 4.53 17.09
N ASP A 311 -14.17 3.23 16.82
CA ASP A 311 -14.87 2.74 15.64
C ASP A 311 -16.38 2.85 15.90
N ALA A 312 -16.91 4.04 15.62
CA ALA A 312 -18.29 4.44 15.91
C ALA A 312 -18.77 5.48 14.89
N PRO A 313 -20.10 5.62 14.67
CA PRO A 313 -20.64 6.42 13.56
C PRO A 313 -20.15 7.88 13.54
N ARG A 314 -19.87 8.46 14.71
CA ARG A 314 -19.38 9.84 14.86
C ARG A 314 -17.97 10.07 14.29
N TYR A 315 -17.20 9.03 13.99
CA TYR A 315 -15.83 9.12 13.46
C TYR A 315 -15.73 8.72 11.99
N VAL A 316 -16.84 8.33 11.35
CA VAL A 316 -16.85 7.95 9.94
C VAL A 316 -16.30 9.07 9.07
N ASP A 317 -15.32 8.75 8.22
CA ASP A 317 -14.89 9.64 7.15
C ASP A 317 -15.81 9.46 5.94
N HIS A 318 -16.62 10.48 5.67
CA HIS A 318 -17.59 10.43 4.59
C HIS A 318 -16.92 10.37 3.20
N SER A 319 -15.69 10.89 3.05
CA SER A 319 -14.98 10.86 1.76
C SER A 319 -14.41 9.48 1.49
N THR A 320 -13.97 8.79 2.54
CA THR A 320 -13.64 7.36 2.51
C THR A 320 -14.85 6.54 2.11
N LEU A 321 -15.98 6.69 2.80
CA LEU A 321 -17.21 5.98 2.48
C LEU A 321 -17.68 6.26 1.04
N GLN A 322 -17.57 7.49 0.55
CA GLN A 322 -17.87 7.82 -0.85
C GLN A 322 -16.94 7.09 -1.81
N HIS A 323 -15.63 7.12 -1.56
CA HIS A 323 -14.64 6.43 -2.41
C HIS A 323 -14.83 4.92 -2.40
N TYR A 324 -15.23 4.38 -1.25
CA TYR A 324 -15.54 2.97 -1.04
C TYR A 324 -16.74 2.55 -1.90
N GLY A 325 -17.84 3.30 -1.77
CA GLY A 325 -19.07 3.07 -2.51
C GLY A 325 -18.97 3.31 -4.01
N ASP A 326 -18.20 4.32 -4.45
CA ASP A 326 -17.96 4.57 -5.87
C ASP A 326 -17.31 3.34 -6.54
N GLN A 327 -16.37 2.68 -5.86
CA GLN A 327 -15.71 1.47 -6.37
C GLN A 327 -16.67 0.29 -6.44
N ALA A 328 -17.41 0.02 -5.36
CA ALA A 328 -18.38 -1.08 -5.32
C ALA A 328 -19.51 -0.87 -6.34
N LEU A 329 -20.04 0.35 -6.47
CA LEU A 329 -21.08 0.68 -7.43
C LEU A 329 -20.58 0.56 -8.88
N ASP A 330 -19.39 1.09 -9.21
CA ASP A 330 -18.84 0.99 -10.57
C ASP A 330 -18.67 -0.49 -10.99
N LEU A 331 -18.17 -1.35 -10.09
CA LEU A 331 -17.99 -2.79 -10.34
C LEU A 331 -19.32 -3.53 -10.48
N THR A 332 -20.24 -3.30 -9.56
CA THR A 332 -21.52 -4.01 -9.50
C THR A 332 -22.43 -3.58 -10.64
N ARG A 333 -22.42 -2.28 -11.00
CA ARG A 333 -23.14 -1.74 -12.16
C ARG A 333 -22.64 -2.38 -13.46
N ALA A 334 -21.32 -2.42 -13.66
CA ALA A 334 -20.75 -3.04 -14.85
C ALA A 334 -21.14 -4.52 -14.96
N TRP A 335 -21.06 -5.26 -13.84
CA TRP A 335 -21.48 -6.66 -13.77
C TRP A 335 -22.97 -6.83 -14.10
N ALA A 336 -23.82 -6.03 -13.45
CA ALA A 336 -25.26 -6.14 -13.55
C ALA A 336 -25.78 -5.72 -14.93
N PHE A 337 -25.14 -4.78 -15.64
CA PHE A 337 -25.80 -4.08 -16.75
C PHE A 337 -25.04 -4.02 -18.08
N ASP A 338 -23.76 -4.38 -18.18
CA ASP A 338 -23.00 -4.27 -19.44
C ASP A 338 -23.27 -5.43 -20.43
N GLY A 339 -24.03 -6.46 -20.02
CA GLY A 339 -24.55 -7.53 -20.87
C GLY A 339 -23.52 -8.51 -21.46
N GLN A 340 -22.21 -8.21 -21.34
CA GLN A 340 -21.10 -9.07 -21.71
C GLN A 340 -20.31 -9.42 -20.45
N THR A 341 -20.69 -10.51 -19.78
CA THR A 341 -20.04 -10.95 -18.56
C THR A 341 -18.61 -11.42 -18.86
N PRO A 342 -17.57 -10.77 -18.34
CA PRO A 342 -16.20 -11.12 -18.65
C PRO A 342 -15.84 -12.53 -18.12
N THR A 343 -14.86 -13.15 -18.75
CA THR A 343 -14.13 -14.26 -18.12
C THR A 343 -13.17 -13.66 -17.10
N LEU A 344 -13.35 -14.01 -15.83
CA LEU A 344 -12.59 -13.43 -14.72
C LEU A 344 -11.41 -14.30 -14.26
N THR A 345 -11.24 -15.47 -14.85
CA THR A 345 -10.12 -16.39 -14.62
C THR A 345 -9.03 -16.24 -15.69
N ALA A 346 -7.77 -16.47 -15.31
CA ALA A 346 -6.60 -16.39 -16.19
C ALA A 346 -5.50 -17.37 -15.76
N ASP A 347 -4.45 -17.53 -16.59
CA ASP A 347 -3.29 -18.39 -16.32
C ASP A 347 -2.08 -17.61 -15.74
N GLY A 348 -2.32 -16.47 -15.09
CA GLY A 348 -1.25 -15.72 -14.42
C GLY A 348 -1.71 -14.39 -13.85
N ASP A 349 -0.77 -13.70 -13.20
CA ASP A 349 -1.04 -12.44 -12.49
C ASP A 349 -0.80 -11.19 -13.36
N LEU A 350 -1.40 -10.09 -12.93
CA LEU A 350 -1.17 -8.75 -13.47
C LEU A 350 -0.29 -7.95 -12.52
N HIS A 351 0.75 -7.31 -13.05
CA HIS A 351 1.55 -6.34 -12.30
C HIS A 351 1.01 -4.94 -12.58
N PHE A 352 0.80 -4.15 -11.54
CA PHE A 352 0.25 -2.81 -11.69
C PHE A 352 0.59 -1.89 -10.51
N PHE A 353 0.61 -0.59 -10.78
CA PHE A 353 0.84 0.45 -9.77
C PHE A 353 0.28 1.80 -10.23
N GLN A 354 -0.05 2.66 -9.27
CA GLN A 354 -0.55 4.00 -9.56
C GLN A 354 0.57 4.94 -9.97
N LEU A 355 0.35 5.68 -11.06
CA LEU A 355 1.23 6.76 -11.51
C LEU A 355 0.63 8.13 -11.18
N TRP A 356 -0.69 8.26 -11.26
CA TRP A 356 -1.46 9.46 -10.94
C TRP A 356 -2.87 9.02 -10.53
N ARG A 357 -3.64 9.88 -9.87
CA ARG A 357 -5.06 9.64 -9.57
C ARG A 357 -5.84 9.25 -10.83
N GLY A 358 -6.38 8.03 -10.86
CA GLY A 358 -7.10 7.50 -12.03
C GLY A 358 -6.20 6.99 -13.17
N LEU A 359 -4.87 6.97 -13.01
CA LEU A 359 -3.94 6.45 -14.00
C LEU A 359 -3.07 5.33 -13.42
N THR A 360 -3.42 4.11 -13.78
CA THR A 360 -2.71 2.89 -13.41
C THR A 360 -1.82 2.42 -14.55
N VAL A 361 -0.55 2.14 -14.25
CA VAL A 361 0.31 1.37 -15.16
C VAL A 361 0.06 -0.11 -14.87
N ARG A 362 -0.28 -0.90 -15.90
CA ARG A 362 -0.52 -2.34 -15.77
C ARG A 362 0.12 -3.13 -16.91
N TYR A 363 0.66 -4.30 -16.61
CA TYR A 363 1.26 -5.22 -17.59
C TYR A 363 1.27 -6.67 -17.05
N PRO A 364 1.25 -7.70 -17.91
CA PRO A 364 1.29 -9.10 -17.48
C PRO A 364 2.54 -9.44 -16.66
N ALA A 365 2.43 -10.34 -15.68
CA ALA A 365 3.55 -10.76 -14.83
C ALA A 365 4.79 -11.21 -15.62
N ALA A 366 4.60 -11.93 -16.74
CA ALA A 366 5.70 -12.34 -17.62
C ALA A 366 6.53 -11.15 -18.16
N VAL A 367 5.86 -10.03 -18.49
CA VAL A 367 6.54 -8.79 -18.90
C VAL A 367 7.28 -8.19 -17.71
N GLY A 368 6.69 -8.24 -16.52
CA GLY A 368 7.34 -7.83 -15.27
C GLY A 368 8.63 -8.59 -15.00
N THR A 369 8.61 -9.91 -15.16
CA THR A 369 9.80 -10.77 -15.04
C THR A 369 10.86 -10.38 -16.06
N GLY A 370 10.47 -10.18 -17.32
CA GLY A 370 11.37 -9.73 -18.38
C GLY A 370 12.03 -8.36 -18.08
N LEU A 371 11.24 -7.40 -17.59
CA LEU A 371 11.74 -6.09 -17.15
C LEU A 371 12.69 -6.21 -15.96
N GLY A 372 12.41 -7.12 -15.02
CA GLY A 372 13.29 -7.41 -13.89
C GLY A 372 14.63 -7.99 -14.33
N CYS A 373 14.63 -8.97 -15.23
CA CYS A 373 15.85 -9.51 -15.83
C CYS A 373 16.64 -8.42 -16.56
N LEU A 374 15.97 -7.57 -17.34
CA LEU A 374 16.60 -6.44 -18.02
C LEU A 374 17.23 -5.46 -17.02
N ALA A 375 16.55 -5.15 -15.92
CA ALA A 375 17.06 -4.28 -14.88
C ALA A 375 18.32 -4.85 -14.21
N VAL A 376 18.33 -6.16 -13.90
CA VAL A 376 19.50 -6.86 -13.37
C VAL A 376 20.67 -6.82 -14.37
N ILE A 377 20.42 -7.12 -15.64
CA ILE A 377 21.44 -7.07 -16.70
C ILE A 377 22.00 -5.64 -16.84
N ALA A 378 21.15 -4.62 -16.85
CA ALA A 378 21.56 -3.22 -16.94
C ALA A 378 22.39 -2.81 -15.72
N ALA A 379 22.00 -3.21 -14.52
CA ALA A 379 22.73 -2.94 -13.28
C ALA A 379 24.12 -3.59 -13.29
N LEU A 380 24.19 -4.88 -13.62
CA LEU A 380 25.46 -5.61 -13.73
C LEU A 380 26.34 -5.07 -14.86
N GLY A 381 25.75 -4.70 -16.00
CA GLY A 381 26.45 -4.06 -17.12
C GLY A 381 27.05 -2.71 -16.74
N ALA A 382 26.31 -1.87 -16.01
CA ALA A 382 26.79 -0.59 -15.50
C ALA A 382 27.97 -0.75 -14.53
N VAL A 383 27.96 -1.79 -13.70
CA VAL A 383 29.09 -2.16 -12.83
C VAL A 383 30.26 -2.71 -13.65
N ALA A 384 30.00 -3.61 -14.59
CA ALA A 384 31.02 -4.30 -15.40
C ALA A 384 31.84 -3.35 -16.28
N VAL A 385 31.18 -2.38 -16.94
CA VAL A 385 31.85 -1.36 -17.77
C VAL A 385 32.88 -0.55 -16.96
N ARG A 386 32.71 -0.46 -15.64
CA ARG A 386 33.59 0.29 -14.73
C ARG A 386 34.44 -0.60 -13.84
N ALA A 387 34.28 -1.93 -13.88
CA ALA A 387 34.85 -2.84 -12.89
C ALA A 387 36.37 -2.72 -12.71
N ARG A 388 37.12 -2.46 -13.80
CA ARG A 388 38.59 -2.28 -13.74
C ARG A 388 39.02 -0.97 -13.06
N SER A 389 38.13 0.01 -12.99
CA SER A 389 38.37 1.31 -12.35
C SER A 389 37.84 1.41 -10.92
N LEU A 390 37.09 0.41 -10.46
CA LEU A 390 36.47 0.41 -9.15
C LEU A 390 37.42 -0.13 -8.08
N HIS A 391 37.47 0.56 -6.95
CA HIS A 391 38.13 0.05 -5.74
C HIS A 391 37.14 -0.81 -4.95
N TRP A 392 37.16 -2.13 -5.16
CA TRP A 392 36.20 -3.05 -4.53
C TRP A 392 36.12 -2.98 -3.00
N LYS A 393 37.22 -2.65 -2.32
CA LYS A 393 37.21 -2.37 -0.87
C LYS A 393 36.29 -1.19 -0.51
N GLN A 394 36.28 -0.14 -1.33
CA GLN A 394 35.42 1.02 -1.13
C GLN A 394 33.97 0.75 -1.53
N VAL A 395 33.73 -0.09 -2.54
CA VAL A 395 32.40 -0.61 -2.90
C VAL A 395 31.83 -1.38 -1.71
N LEU A 396 32.54 -2.38 -1.20
CA LEU A 396 32.11 -3.18 -0.04
C LEU A 396 31.92 -2.31 1.21
N GLY A 397 32.81 -1.35 1.45
CA GLY A 397 32.63 -0.37 2.52
C GLY A 397 31.43 0.54 2.32
N THR A 398 30.96 0.77 1.09
CA THR A 398 29.69 1.48 0.83
C THR A 398 28.50 0.58 1.11
N VAL A 399 28.52 -0.66 0.61
CA VAL A 399 27.49 -1.68 0.86
C VAL A 399 27.27 -1.82 2.35
N TRP A 400 28.34 -2.14 3.10
CA TRP A 400 28.30 -2.24 4.56
C TRP A 400 27.80 -0.95 5.22
N GLY A 401 28.29 0.20 4.78
CA GLY A 401 27.89 1.49 5.35
C GLY A 401 26.42 1.85 5.14
N LEU A 402 25.82 1.46 4.03
CA LEU A 402 24.40 1.65 3.74
C LEU A 402 23.55 0.64 4.52
N THR A 403 23.87 -0.64 4.42
CA THR A 403 23.17 -1.73 5.12
C THR A 403 23.16 -1.50 6.62
N TRP A 404 24.31 -1.18 7.23
CA TRP A 404 24.39 -0.91 8.66
C TRP A 404 23.52 0.27 9.09
N ARG A 405 23.51 1.38 8.32
CA ARG A 405 22.67 2.55 8.66
C ARG A 405 21.18 2.22 8.58
N ALA A 406 20.76 1.57 7.49
CA ALA A 406 19.36 1.17 7.32
C ALA A 406 18.95 0.21 8.45
N ALA A 407 19.75 -0.82 8.72
CA ALA A 407 19.48 -1.80 9.77
C ALA A 407 19.46 -1.16 11.17
N SER A 408 20.45 -0.34 11.53
CA SER A 408 20.53 0.27 12.87
C SER A 408 19.40 1.27 13.11
N VAL A 409 19.04 2.11 12.14
CA VAL A 409 17.95 3.08 12.32
C VAL A 409 16.60 2.37 12.39
N SER A 410 16.38 1.37 11.54
CA SER A 410 15.13 0.59 11.56
C SER A 410 15.01 -0.21 12.86
N ALA A 411 16.08 -0.88 13.29
CA ALA A 411 16.12 -1.60 14.56
C ALA A 411 15.92 -0.66 15.75
N ALA A 412 16.51 0.54 15.74
CA ALA A 412 16.28 1.54 16.78
C ALA A 412 14.81 1.98 16.84
N ALA A 413 14.16 2.19 15.68
CA ALA A 413 12.74 2.50 15.63
C ALA A 413 11.88 1.36 16.22
N GLY A 414 12.19 0.11 15.88
CA GLY A 414 11.52 -1.06 16.46
C GLY A 414 11.74 -1.20 17.97
N LEU A 415 12.96 -0.94 18.46
CA LEU A 415 13.25 -0.93 19.90
C LEU A 415 12.53 0.20 20.63
N VAL A 416 12.37 1.36 20.01
CA VAL A 416 11.56 2.46 20.57
C VAL A 416 10.09 2.06 20.64
N GLN A 417 9.56 1.37 19.61
CA GLN A 417 8.19 0.84 19.63
C GLN A 417 8.02 -0.17 20.76
N LEU A 418 8.88 -1.19 20.81
CA LEU A 418 8.86 -2.21 21.87
C LEU A 418 9.01 -1.58 23.27
N GLY A 419 9.88 -0.57 23.41
CA GLY A 419 10.03 0.17 24.65
C GLY A 419 8.78 0.97 25.03
N ALA A 420 8.13 1.64 24.06
CA ALA A 420 6.88 2.36 24.29
C ALA A 420 5.75 1.41 24.71
N MET A 421 5.64 0.24 24.07
CA MET A 421 4.66 -0.79 24.41
C MET A 421 4.94 -1.37 25.81
N ALA A 422 6.19 -1.73 26.12
CA ALA A 422 6.58 -2.25 27.44
C ALA A 422 6.37 -1.23 28.58
N MET A 423 6.52 0.06 28.29
CA MET A 423 6.28 1.15 29.24
C MET A 423 4.81 1.61 29.28
N LYS A 424 3.93 0.97 28.50
CA LYS A 424 2.50 1.31 28.36
C LYS A 424 2.26 2.74 27.87
N TRP A 425 3.18 3.29 27.08
CA TRP A 425 3.02 4.55 26.35
C TRP A 425 2.38 4.34 24.96
N ALA A 426 2.32 3.08 24.52
CA ALA A 426 1.61 2.59 23.34
C ALA A 426 0.89 1.28 23.71
N PRO A 427 -0.11 0.83 22.93
CA PRO A 427 -0.82 -0.43 23.17
C PRO A 427 0.13 -1.63 23.21
N GLU A 428 -0.07 -2.57 24.13
CA GLU A 428 0.84 -3.70 24.36
C GLU A 428 0.91 -4.66 23.16
N SER A 429 -0.20 -4.85 22.44
CA SER A 429 -0.29 -5.63 21.20
C SER A 429 0.18 -4.84 19.96
N GLY A 430 0.41 -3.54 20.09
CA GLY A 430 0.64 -2.60 19.00
C GLY A 430 -0.64 -2.15 18.28
N LEU A 431 -1.76 -2.85 18.44
CA LEU A 431 -3.05 -2.48 17.87
C LEU A 431 -3.78 -1.47 18.77
N GLY A 432 -4.42 -0.47 18.15
CA GLY A 432 -5.17 0.59 18.82
C GLY A 432 -4.43 1.93 18.88
N PRO A 433 -5.00 2.93 19.58
CA PRO A 433 -4.58 4.32 19.46
C PRO A 433 -3.15 4.55 19.94
N ASN A 434 -2.28 5.00 19.04
CA ASN A 434 -0.87 5.24 19.35
C ASN A 434 -0.43 6.66 18.93
N PRO A 435 -0.52 7.64 19.85
CA PRO A 435 -0.17 9.03 19.53
C PRO A 435 1.32 9.23 19.20
N LEU A 436 2.18 8.24 19.49
CA LEU A 436 3.60 8.27 19.19
C LEU A 436 3.91 7.72 17.81
N LEU A 437 3.00 6.97 17.17
CA LEU A 437 3.27 6.18 15.98
C LEU A 437 3.77 7.01 14.80
N VAL A 438 3.03 8.08 14.48
CA VAL A 438 3.37 9.02 13.42
C VAL A 438 4.72 9.67 13.69
N TRP A 439 5.02 10.03 14.94
CA TRP A 439 6.29 10.64 15.32
C TRP A 439 7.45 9.66 15.25
N MET A 440 7.26 8.41 15.69
CA MET A 440 8.27 7.36 15.63
C MET A 440 8.64 7.07 14.18
N PHE A 441 7.65 6.96 13.30
CA PHE A 441 7.87 6.82 11.86
C PHE A 441 8.58 8.06 11.29
N ALA A 442 8.04 9.27 11.50
CA ALA A 442 8.57 10.50 10.93
C ALA A 442 10.03 10.77 11.38
N ILE A 443 10.32 10.63 12.67
CA ILE A 443 11.68 10.81 13.22
C ILE A 443 12.61 9.73 12.67
N GLY A 444 12.21 8.46 12.69
CA GLY A 444 13.00 7.35 12.17
C GLY A 444 13.32 7.51 10.68
N ALA A 445 12.31 7.85 9.87
CA ALA A 445 12.45 8.10 8.44
C ALA A 445 13.35 9.31 8.16
N LEU A 446 13.18 10.44 8.87
CA LEU A 446 14.02 11.63 8.70
C LEU A 446 15.48 11.38 9.07
N ILE A 447 15.73 10.71 10.21
CA ILE A 447 17.09 10.35 10.63
C ILE A 447 17.72 9.39 9.61
N GLY A 448 17.00 8.33 9.24
CA GLY A 448 17.48 7.32 8.30
C GLY A 448 17.78 7.91 6.92
N ALA A 449 16.86 8.71 6.39
CA ALA A 449 17.03 9.41 5.12
C ALA A 449 18.18 10.43 5.20
N GLY A 450 18.25 11.22 6.26
CA GLY A 450 19.31 12.21 6.47
C GLY A 450 20.70 11.56 6.56
N LEU A 451 20.85 10.50 7.34
CA LEU A 451 22.13 9.76 7.48
C LEU A 451 22.55 9.10 6.17
N THR A 452 21.59 8.51 5.44
CA THR A 452 21.84 7.85 4.16
C THR A 452 22.24 8.86 3.08
N ALA A 453 21.46 9.95 2.93
CA ALA A 453 21.77 11.03 2.00
C ALA A 453 23.12 11.68 2.33
N HIS A 454 23.38 11.99 3.61
CA HIS A 454 24.66 12.54 4.05
C HIS A 454 25.83 11.61 3.69
N PHE A 455 25.70 10.32 3.95
CA PHE A 455 26.71 9.33 3.63
C PHE A 455 27.00 9.27 2.13
N VAL A 456 25.96 9.16 1.29
CA VAL A 456 26.08 9.12 -0.17
C VAL A 456 26.71 10.40 -0.72
N VAL A 457 26.24 11.57 -0.28
CA VAL A 457 26.79 12.88 -0.68
C VAL A 457 28.26 13.00 -0.26
N ARG A 458 28.63 12.52 0.92
CA ARG A 458 30.03 12.53 1.39
C ARG A 458 30.91 11.62 0.54
N ARG A 459 30.43 10.42 0.16
CA ARG A 459 31.15 9.54 -0.78
C ARG A 459 31.36 10.22 -2.12
N TRP A 460 30.31 10.85 -2.65
CA TRP A 460 30.37 11.59 -3.91
C TRP A 460 31.40 12.73 -3.88
N LYS A 461 31.38 13.56 -2.83
CA LYS A 461 32.34 14.66 -2.65
C LYS A 461 33.79 14.19 -2.51
N LYS A 462 34.01 12.97 -1.99
CA LYS A 462 35.34 12.33 -1.90
C LYS A 462 35.82 11.69 -3.21
N GLY A 463 35.06 11.83 -4.30
CA GLY A 463 35.39 11.22 -5.59
C GLY A 463 34.97 9.75 -5.71
N LEU A 464 34.28 9.19 -4.71
CA LEU A 464 33.85 7.78 -4.66
C LEU A 464 32.46 7.55 -5.27
N GLY A 465 32.07 8.40 -6.22
CA GLY A 465 30.72 8.37 -6.80
C GLY A 465 30.45 7.09 -7.59
N GLN A 466 31.47 6.55 -8.27
CA GLN A 466 31.33 5.33 -9.07
C GLN A 466 31.21 4.08 -8.19
N GLU A 467 31.99 4.02 -7.12
CA GLU A 467 31.90 2.96 -6.12
C GLU A 467 30.56 3.00 -5.39
N ALA A 468 30.02 4.19 -5.13
CA ALA A 468 28.70 4.34 -4.51
C ALA A 468 27.56 3.87 -5.44
N ILE A 469 27.62 4.20 -6.73
CA ILE A 469 26.67 3.70 -7.73
C ILE A 469 26.75 2.18 -7.82
N ALA A 470 27.96 1.62 -7.93
CA ALA A 470 28.13 0.17 -8.01
C ALA A 470 27.58 -0.54 -6.77
N ALA A 471 27.83 -0.01 -5.58
CA ALA A 471 27.31 -0.56 -4.33
C ALA A 471 25.78 -0.57 -4.26
N VAL A 472 25.13 0.54 -4.63
CA VAL A 472 23.66 0.63 -4.63
C VAL A 472 23.06 -0.30 -5.69
N LEU A 473 23.63 -0.38 -6.88
CA LEU A 473 23.16 -1.31 -7.92
C LEU A 473 23.30 -2.77 -7.50
N LEU A 474 24.40 -3.15 -6.84
CA LEU A 474 24.61 -4.51 -6.33
C LEU A 474 23.63 -4.84 -5.19
N LEU A 475 23.38 -3.89 -4.28
CA LEU A 475 22.37 -4.05 -3.22
C LEU A 475 20.96 -4.22 -3.79
N LEU A 476 20.57 -3.36 -4.73
CA LEU A 476 19.27 -3.47 -5.40
C LEU A 476 19.16 -4.76 -6.20
N THR A 477 20.22 -5.21 -6.87
CA THR A 477 20.24 -6.50 -7.58
C THR A 477 20.06 -7.67 -6.62
N ALA A 478 20.80 -7.67 -5.50
CA ALA A 478 20.73 -8.71 -4.48
C ALA A 478 19.35 -8.79 -3.81
N ALA A 479 18.65 -7.67 -3.65
CA ALA A 479 17.29 -7.63 -3.12
C ALA A 479 16.23 -7.95 -4.19
N CYS A 480 16.40 -7.48 -5.42
CA CYS A 480 15.43 -7.62 -6.50
C CYS A 480 15.25 -9.07 -6.92
N VAL A 481 16.32 -9.87 -6.99
CA VAL A 481 16.24 -11.26 -7.45
C VAL A 481 15.34 -12.12 -6.54
N PRO A 482 15.52 -12.13 -5.19
CA PRO A 482 14.58 -12.81 -4.30
C PRO A 482 13.15 -12.28 -4.41
N VAL A 483 12.97 -10.95 -4.46
CA VAL A 483 11.61 -10.35 -4.55
C VAL A 483 10.90 -10.79 -5.83
N MET A 484 11.58 -10.86 -6.97
CA MET A 484 11.00 -11.36 -8.23
C MET A 484 10.52 -12.81 -8.16
N VAL A 485 11.08 -13.62 -7.26
CA VAL A 485 10.74 -15.05 -7.13
C VAL A 485 9.70 -15.26 -6.04
N LEU A 486 9.88 -14.62 -4.89
CA LEU A 486 9.05 -14.84 -3.71
C LEU A 486 7.76 -14.01 -3.74
N VAL A 487 7.84 -12.79 -4.29
CA VAL A 487 6.75 -11.80 -4.26
C VAL A 487 6.72 -11.00 -5.58
N PRO A 488 6.49 -11.66 -6.73
CA PRO A 488 6.68 -11.04 -8.06
C PRO A 488 5.86 -9.75 -8.26
N GLY A 489 4.64 -9.68 -7.71
CA GLY A 489 3.79 -8.48 -7.78
C GLY A 489 4.35 -7.27 -7.03
N ALA A 490 5.30 -7.46 -6.10
CA ALA A 490 6.02 -6.38 -5.40
C ALA A 490 7.30 -5.93 -6.12
N ALA A 491 7.79 -6.71 -7.09
CA ALA A 491 9.13 -6.51 -7.65
C ALA A 491 9.31 -5.15 -8.35
N TYR A 492 8.23 -4.56 -8.89
CA TYR A 492 8.30 -3.27 -9.58
C TYR A 492 8.89 -2.15 -8.71
N VAL A 493 8.71 -2.22 -7.38
CA VAL A 493 9.26 -1.27 -6.40
C VAL A 493 10.79 -1.22 -6.43
N LEU A 494 11.44 -2.33 -6.77
CA LEU A 494 12.91 -2.40 -6.91
C LEU A 494 13.37 -2.35 -8.37
N VAL A 495 12.63 -2.98 -9.29
CA VAL A 495 12.97 -3.10 -10.71
C VAL A 495 13.11 -1.73 -11.37
N PHE A 496 12.11 -0.85 -11.23
CA PHE A 496 12.13 0.44 -11.92
C PHE A 496 13.20 1.39 -11.36
N PRO A 497 13.36 1.57 -10.04
CA PRO A 497 14.42 2.42 -9.49
C PRO A 497 15.83 1.88 -9.79
N MET A 498 16.02 0.56 -9.79
CA MET A 498 17.28 -0.07 -10.19
C MET A 498 17.60 0.19 -11.66
N LEU A 499 16.64 -0.05 -12.56
CA LEU A 499 16.79 0.22 -13.99
C LEU A 499 17.05 1.70 -14.24
N ALA A 500 16.32 2.59 -13.57
CA ALA A 500 16.47 4.03 -13.67
C ALA A 500 17.88 4.50 -13.24
N LEU A 501 18.41 3.97 -12.14
CA LEU A 501 19.78 4.26 -11.69
C LEU A 501 20.82 3.72 -12.68
N ALA A 502 20.65 2.49 -13.17
CA ALA A 502 21.55 1.85 -14.12
C ALA A 502 21.60 2.61 -15.46
N LEU A 503 20.44 2.99 -16.01
CA LEU A 503 20.34 3.77 -17.24
C LEU A 503 20.95 5.16 -17.07
N THR A 504 20.73 5.83 -15.93
CA THR A 504 21.38 7.13 -15.64
C THR A 504 22.90 7.00 -15.61
N ALA A 505 23.41 5.89 -15.04
CA ALA A 505 24.84 5.61 -14.99
C ALA A 505 25.45 5.33 -16.37
N LEU A 506 24.73 4.60 -17.24
CA LEU A 506 25.16 4.27 -18.60
C LEU A 506 24.98 5.44 -19.59
N ALA A 507 24.07 6.36 -19.30
CA ALA A 507 23.74 7.47 -20.19
C ALA A 507 24.95 8.37 -20.52
N PRO A 508 25.10 8.77 -21.80
CA PRO A 508 26.03 9.81 -22.20
C PRO A 508 25.79 11.10 -21.42
N ARG A 509 26.87 11.83 -21.13
CA ARG A 509 26.81 13.04 -20.29
C ARG A 509 25.85 14.10 -20.81
N GLN A 510 25.63 14.17 -22.12
CA GLN A 510 24.75 15.13 -22.78
C GLN A 510 23.27 14.91 -22.42
N VAL A 511 22.84 13.66 -22.33
CA VAL A 511 21.44 13.27 -22.07
C VAL A 511 21.18 12.88 -20.62
N ARG A 512 22.24 12.69 -19.84
CA ARG A 512 22.17 12.31 -18.41
C ARG A 512 21.26 13.19 -17.55
N PRO A 513 21.18 14.52 -17.70
CA PRO A 513 20.23 15.33 -16.93
C PRO A 513 18.77 14.96 -17.20
N LEU A 514 18.43 14.64 -18.45
CA LEU A 514 17.08 14.25 -18.85
C LEU A 514 16.74 12.83 -18.35
N VAL A 515 17.65 11.87 -18.57
CA VAL A 515 17.50 10.50 -18.08
C VAL A 515 17.41 10.48 -16.55
N GLY A 516 18.25 11.27 -15.87
CA GLY A 516 18.22 11.41 -14.43
C GLY A 516 16.95 12.07 -13.90
N ALA A 517 16.35 13.00 -14.65
CA ALA A 517 15.07 13.60 -14.27
C ALA A 517 13.92 12.57 -14.34
N LEU A 518 13.85 11.80 -15.43
CA LEU A 518 12.88 10.71 -15.55
C LEU A 518 13.09 9.65 -14.46
N ALA A 519 14.35 9.29 -14.19
CA ALA A 519 14.70 8.36 -13.13
C ALA A 519 14.27 8.85 -11.74
N ALA A 520 14.44 10.15 -11.46
CA ALA A 520 14.02 10.74 -10.19
C ALA A 520 12.49 10.75 -10.05
N PHE A 521 11.77 11.10 -11.12
CA PHE A 521 10.31 11.02 -11.17
C PHE A 521 9.81 9.59 -10.90
N ILE A 522 10.30 8.60 -11.66
CA ILE A 522 9.93 7.19 -11.50
C ILE A 522 10.23 6.67 -10.10
N THR A 523 11.40 7.02 -9.54
CA THR A 523 11.76 6.58 -8.18
C THR A 523 10.76 7.13 -7.16
N VAL A 524 10.43 8.42 -7.23
CA VAL A 524 9.55 9.04 -6.23
C VAL A 524 8.10 8.63 -6.40
N VAL A 525 7.58 8.58 -7.63
CA VAL A 525 6.16 8.25 -7.88
C VAL A 525 5.82 6.81 -7.45
N ILE A 526 6.79 5.90 -7.51
CA ILE A 526 6.62 4.52 -7.02
C ILE A 526 6.74 4.46 -5.50
N PHE A 527 7.81 5.02 -4.93
CA PHE A 527 8.08 4.85 -3.49
C PHE A 527 7.20 5.71 -2.59
N ALA A 528 6.83 6.93 -2.98
CA ALA A 528 6.05 7.82 -2.12
C ALA A 528 4.71 7.22 -1.67
N PRO A 529 3.80 6.77 -2.57
CA PRO A 529 2.58 6.11 -2.16
C PRO A 529 2.85 4.76 -1.48
N THR A 530 3.82 3.98 -1.97
CA THR A 530 4.18 2.69 -1.37
C THR A 530 4.60 2.82 0.10
N ILE A 531 5.40 3.82 0.45
CA ILE A 531 5.83 4.06 1.84
C ILE A 531 4.64 4.39 2.73
N LEU A 532 3.72 5.24 2.24
CA LEU A 532 2.51 5.58 3.00
C LEU A 532 1.61 4.37 3.19
N PHE A 533 1.39 3.59 2.14
CA PHE A 533 0.54 2.41 2.25
C PHE A 533 1.13 1.33 3.16
N ILE A 534 2.46 1.10 3.09
CA ILE A 534 3.15 0.22 4.04
C ILE A 534 3.07 0.77 5.46
N HIS A 535 3.09 2.10 5.63
CA HIS A 535 2.91 2.73 6.94
C HIS A 535 1.52 2.44 7.51
N GLU A 536 0.44 2.69 6.77
CA GLU A 536 -0.92 2.38 7.23
C GLU A 536 -1.08 0.88 7.57
N LEU A 537 -0.54 -0.01 6.74
CA LEU A 537 -0.72 -1.46 6.92
C LEU A 537 0.08 -2.06 8.09
N LEU A 538 1.32 -1.59 8.32
CA LEU A 538 2.26 -2.29 9.20
C LEU A 538 2.76 -1.48 10.40
N SER A 539 2.52 -0.17 10.45
CA SER A 539 3.16 0.66 11.48
C SER A 539 2.72 0.29 12.90
N LEU A 540 1.45 -0.06 13.11
CA LEU A 540 0.89 -0.45 14.42
C LEU A 540 1.77 -1.45 15.19
N SER A 541 2.28 -2.48 14.50
CA SER A 541 3.11 -3.54 15.11
C SER A 541 4.57 -3.54 14.64
N ALA A 542 4.89 -2.86 13.53
CA ALA A 542 6.17 -3.00 12.85
C ALA A 542 6.69 -1.69 12.24
N VAL A 543 6.81 -0.62 13.04
CA VAL A 543 7.38 0.67 12.59
C VAL A 543 8.76 0.50 11.94
N TRP A 544 9.56 -0.45 12.41
CA TRP A 544 10.88 -0.73 11.84
C TRP A 544 10.82 -1.08 10.34
N VAL A 545 9.78 -1.78 9.88
CA VAL A 545 9.58 -2.10 8.46
C VAL A 545 9.31 -0.82 7.68
N THR A 546 8.40 0.02 8.17
CA THR A 546 8.00 1.27 7.52
C THR A 546 9.19 2.25 7.40
N VAL A 547 10.00 2.36 8.46
CA VAL A 547 11.23 3.18 8.47
C VAL A 547 12.26 2.61 7.49
N PHE A 548 12.43 1.28 7.43
CA PHE A 548 13.30 0.66 6.45
C PHE A 548 12.89 1.01 5.01
N PHE A 549 11.62 0.86 4.67
CA PHE A 549 11.10 1.21 3.34
C PHE A 549 11.24 2.70 3.01
N ALA A 550 11.14 3.60 3.99
CA ALA A 550 11.42 5.02 3.79
C ALA A 550 12.90 5.32 3.49
N ILE A 551 13.84 4.48 3.96
CA ILE A 551 15.29 4.66 3.75
C ILE A 551 15.73 4.13 2.38
N VAL A 552 15.17 3.00 1.92
CA VAL A 552 15.55 2.31 0.67
C VAL A 552 15.68 3.23 -0.55
N PRO A 553 14.71 4.11 -0.89
CA PRO A 553 14.80 4.95 -2.07
C PRO A 553 15.86 6.07 -1.98
N VAL A 554 16.34 6.39 -0.79
CA VAL A 554 17.15 7.60 -0.55
C VAL A 554 18.50 7.53 -1.26
N ALA A 555 19.18 6.38 -1.17
CA ALA A 555 20.47 6.19 -1.82
C ALA A 555 20.40 6.24 -3.37
N PRO A 556 19.52 5.46 -4.04
CA PRO A 556 19.37 5.54 -5.50
C PRO A 556 18.92 6.94 -5.95
N LEU A 557 17.94 7.56 -5.26
CA LEU A 557 17.48 8.92 -5.59
C LEU A 557 18.60 9.95 -5.47
N ALA A 558 19.35 9.96 -4.36
CA ALA A 558 20.46 10.89 -4.16
C ALA A 558 21.53 10.71 -5.25
N LEU A 559 21.85 9.48 -5.63
CA LEU A 559 22.82 9.20 -6.70
C LEU A 559 22.32 9.64 -8.08
N VAL A 560 21.03 9.47 -8.38
CA VAL A 560 20.42 9.97 -9.62
C VAL A 560 20.52 11.50 -9.68
N LEU A 561 20.16 12.20 -8.60
CA LEU A 561 20.24 13.66 -8.53
C LEU A 561 21.68 14.18 -8.67
N LEU A 562 22.64 13.53 -8.00
CA LEU A 562 24.06 13.89 -8.06
C LEU A 562 24.66 13.65 -9.45
N GLN A 563 24.26 12.56 -10.12
CA GLN A 563 24.68 12.24 -11.48
C GLN A 563 24.15 13.27 -12.49
N ALA A 564 22.87 13.63 -12.38
CA ALA A 564 22.21 14.61 -13.25
C ALA A 564 22.82 16.03 -13.11
N GLY A 565 23.25 16.41 -11.90
CA GLY A 565 23.83 17.74 -11.62
C GLY A 565 25.34 17.90 -11.91
N SER A 566 26.06 16.83 -12.24
CA SER A 566 27.53 16.84 -12.35
C SER A 566 28.08 17.63 -13.56
N ARG A 567 29.06 18.53 -13.34
CA ARG A 567 29.74 19.34 -14.38
C ARG A 567 31.00 18.67 -14.92
N ARG A 568 31.39 19.09 -16.14
CA ARG A 568 32.72 18.94 -16.75
C ARG A 568 33.79 19.50 -15.80
N THR A 569 34.66 18.68 -15.22
CA THR A 569 36.04 19.11 -14.97
C THR A 569 36.70 19.15 -16.35
N ARG A 570 36.89 20.35 -16.91
CA ARG A 570 37.83 20.51 -18.03
C ARG A 570 39.19 20.10 -17.47
N LEU A 571 39.76 19.03 -18.02
CA LEU A 571 41.20 18.79 -17.97
C LEU A 571 41.90 20.04 -18.47
N THR A 572 42.48 20.83 -17.58
CA THR A 572 43.61 21.70 -17.92
C THR A 572 44.83 20.79 -18.04
N ALA A 573 44.92 20.14 -19.20
CA ALA A 573 46.10 19.44 -19.66
C ALA A 573 46.27 19.79 -21.15
N ALA A 574 46.75 21.00 -21.41
CA ALA A 574 47.40 21.40 -22.65
C ALA A 574 47.97 22.82 -22.47
N GLN A 575 49.24 22.99 -22.87
CA GLN A 575 50.07 24.21 -22.84
C GLN A 575 50.65 24.51 -21.44
N THR A 576 51.95 24.35 -21.15
CA THR A 576 53.16 24.44 -21.98
C THR A 576 54.31 23.63 -21.35
N SER A 577 54.92 22.73 -22.13
CA SER A 577 56.27 22.23 -21.87
C SER A 577 57.05 22.18 -23.18
N SER A 578 57.93 23.15 -23.36
CA SER A 578 59.17 23.16 -24.16
C SER A 578 60.01 24.28 -23.50
N GLY A 579 61.08 24.04 -22.72
CA GLY A 579 62.32 23.32 -23.05
C GLY A 579 63.08 24.15 -24.10
N SER A 580 64.32 24.64 -23.95
CA SER A 580 65.33 24.68 -22.87
C SER A 580 66.40 25.73 -23.27
N ASP A 581 67.25 26.11 -22.30
CA ASP A 581 68.62 26.67 -22.43
C ASP A 581 68.89 28.08 -23.00
N ALA A 582 69.38 28.98 -22.13
CA ALA A 582 70.72 29.59 -22.26
C ALA A 582 71.01 30.54 -21.08
N ALA A 583 72.12 30.29 -20.39
CA ALA A 583 72.75 31.19 -19.44
C ALA A 583 73.62 32.22 -20.19
N ALA A 584 73.55 33.50 -19.81
CA ALA A 584 74.66 34.45 -19.93
C ALA A 584 74.32 35.73 -19.14
N SER A 585 75.11 35.97 -18.11
CA SER A 585 75.35 37.26 -17.48
C SER A 585 76.19 38.14 -18.41
N ASP A 586 75.76 39.38 -18.64
CA ASP A 586 76.58 40.61 -18.67
C ASP A 586 75.80 41.69 -19.42
N ASP A 587 75.50 42.79 -18.73
CA ASP A 587 75.46 44.11 -19.35
C ASP A 587 75.52 45.18 -18.26
N ALA A 588 76.75 45.61 -17.99
CA ALA A 588 77.05 46.90 -17.41
C ALA A 588 77.40 47.85 -18.56
N LEU A 589 76.58 48.88 -18.81
CA LEU A 589 77.06 50.11 -19.44
C LEU A 589 76.28 51.32 -18.93
N VAL A 590 77.04 52.11 -18.19
CA VAL A 590 76.80 53.44 -17.66
C VAL A 590 76.49 54.44 -18.78
N ALA A 591 75.46 55.28 -18.60
CA ALA A 591 75.40 56.61 -19.20
C ALA A 591 74.52 57.56 -18.36
N GLY A 592 75.17 58.42 -17.58
CA GLY A 592 74.73 59.80 -17.30
C GLY A 592 75.94 60.73 -17.55
N PRO A 593 75.88 62.07 -17.38
CA PRO A 593 74.78 62.92 -16.90
C PRO A 593 74.59 64.23 -17.72
N ALA A 594 73.49 64.97 -17.47
CA ALA A 594 73.35 66.44 -17.59
C ALA A 594 71.96 66.85 -17.06
N ALA A 595 71.70 67.96 -16.39
CA ALA A 595 72.46 68.99 -15.69
C ALA A 595 71.41 69.86 -14.97
N ALA A 596 71.73 70.45 -13.81
CA ALA A 596 71.36 71.82 -13.42
C ALA A 596 71.71 72.07 -11.95
N MET A 597 72.67 72.96 -11.73
CA MET A 597 72.85 73.70 -10.48
C MET A 597 71.78 74.79 -10.38
N ALA A 598 71.09 74.84 -9.24
CA ALA A 598 70.76 76.04 -8.46
C ALA A 598 70.27 75.59 -7.08
#